data_AF-A0A1X6WVF3-F1
#
_entry.id   AF-A0A1X6WVF3-F1
#
_cell.length_a   1.000
_cell.length_b   1.000
_cell.length_c   1.000
_cell.angle_alpha   90.00
_cell.angle_beta   90.00
_cell.angle_gamma   90.00
#
_symmetry.space_group_name_H-M   'P 1'
#
loop_
_entity.id
_entity.type
_entity.pdbx_description
1 polymer ?
#
loop_
_entity_poly.entity_id
_entity_poly.type
_entity_poly.pdbx_seq_one_letter_code
_entity_poly.pdbx_strand_id
1 'polypeptide(L)'
;MTGRQHMARTDRVALGLFAAWCLNDLEELMTMRSGSRAALRRVPAAVPVPAAVRDRGLSQEHVALAIVMMGSLMAAASALGARTRFRDPISRTVLEGFGMHGITHIAASVAARGYTSGVLTAPTVVIPFWVHARRVLRDDGAAAPSPAALAAAGALLMPIMLAVHALAHAVLGEDSAGRVPGLPVG
;
A
#
# COMPACT_ATOMS: atom_id res chain seq x y z
N MET A 1 38.19 1.52 -18.30
CA MET A 1 36.94 0.78 -17.96
C MET A 1 36.33 1.42 -16.73
N THR A 2 35.28 2.22 -16.89
CA THR A 2 34.40 2.64 -15.78
C THR A 2 33.06 3.04 -16.39
N GLY A 3 32.26 2.01 -16.67
CA GLY A 3 30.92 2.14 -17.21
C GLY A 3 30.00 2.77 -16.17
N ARG A 4 29.81 4.09 -16.26
CA ARG A 4 28.65 4.73 -15.66
C ARG A 4 27.44 4.32 -16.50
N GLN A 5 26.94 3.10 -16.27
CA GLN A 5 25.78 2.60 -16.97
C GLN A 5 24.61 3.53 -16.70
N HIS A 6 24.11 4.18 -17.74
CA HIS A 6 22.89 4.96 -17.65
C HIS A 6 21.77 3.97 -17.30
N MET A 7 21.27 4.00 -16.05
CA MET A 7 20.13 3.15 -15.64
C MET A 7 19.03 3.27 -16.70
N ALA A 8 18.52 2.14 -17.17
CA ALA A 8 17.43 2.15 -18.13
C ALA A 8 16.23 2.90 -17.53
N ARG A 9 15.42 3.55 -18.37
CA ARG A 9 14.25 4.30 -17.88
C ARG A 9 13.31 3.41 -17.05
N THR A 10 13.21 2.14 -17.41
CA THR A 10 12.43 1.11 -16.71
C THR A 10 13.01 0.73 -15.34
N ASP A 11 14.33 0.74 -15.17
CA ASP A 11 14.96 0.53 -13.86
C ASP A 11 14.61 1.66 -12.89
N ARG A 12 14.51 2.89 -13.40
CA ARG A 12 14.05 4.05 -12.59
C ARG A 12 12.58 3.93 -12.21
N VAL A 13 11.73 3.35 -13.06
CA VAL A 13 10.34 3.06 -12.71
C VAL A 13 10.28 2.01 -11.61
N ALA A 14 11.11 0.97 -11.66
CA ALA A 14 11.18 -0.05 -10.62
C ALA A 14 11.62 0.52 -9.27
N LEU A 15 12.71 1.31 -9.25
CA LEU A 15 13.14 2.00 -8.04
C LEU A 15 12.08 2.99 -7.55
N GLY A 16 11.47 3.72 -8.46
CA GLY A 16 10.42 4.69 -8.17
C GLY A 16 9.17 4.04 -7.57
N LEU A 17 8.80 2.82 -7.98
CA LEU A 17 7.67 2.09 -7.42
C LEU A 17 7.90 1.83 -5.92
N PHE A 18 9.06 1.28 -5.58
CA PHE A 18 9.39 1.02 -4.18
C PHE A 18 9.53 2.31 -3.37
N ALA A 19 10.20 3.34 -3.92
CA ALA A 19 10.38 4.61 -3.24
C ALA A 19 9.06 5.36 -3.01
N ALA A 20 8.17 5.40 -4.00
CA ALA A 20 6.85 6.00 -3.89
C ALA A 20 6.00 5.28 -2.85
N TRP A 21 6.08 3.94 -2.81
CA TRP A 21 5.44 3.14 -1.77
C TRP A 21 5.99 3.47 -0.39
N CYS A 22 7.31 3.49 -0.19
CA CYS A 22 7.92 3.85 1.10
C CYS A 22 7.47 5.23 1.60
N LEU A 23 7.36 6.22 0.71
CA LEU A 23 6.90 7.56 1.08
C LEU A 23 5.42 7.56 1.49
N ASN A 24 4.58 6.82 0.77
CA ASN A 24 3.18 6.65 1.12
C ASN A 24 3.03 5.94 2.48
N ASP A 25 3.68 4.81 2.64
CA ASP A 25 3.56 3.99 3.85
C ASP A 25 4.25 4.64 5.06
N LEU A 26 5.18 5.58 4.87
CA LEU A 26 5.66 6.42 5.97
C LEU A 26 4.54 7.32 6.51
N GLU A 27 3.73 7.94 5.64
CA GLU A 27 2.53 8.65 6.09
C GLU A 27 1.59 7.70 6.81
N GLU A 28 1.37 6.50 6.26
CA GLU A 28 0.49 5.53 6.89
C GLU A 28 1.00 5.06 8.25
N LEU A 29 2.30 4.83 8.39
CA LEU A 29 2.93 4.47 9.67
C LEU A 29 2.69 5.54 10.74
N MET A 30 2.71 6.81 10.35
CA MET A 30 2.51 7.94 11.27
C MET A 30 1.04 8.18 11.63
N THR A 31 0.10 7.82 10.75
CA THR A 31 -1.30 8.29 10.84
C THR A 31 -2.34 7.17 10.97
N MET A 32 -2.03 5.94 10.55
CA MET A 32 -2.98 4.84 10.53
C MET A 32 -3.45 4.47 11.94
N ARG A 33 -2.54 4.39 12.91
CA ARG A 33 -2.88 4.07 14.30
C ARG A 33 -3.98 4.99 14.85
N SER A 34 -3.80 6.30 14.73
CA SER A 34 -4.72 7.30 15.30
C SER A 34 -6.08 7.28 14.60
N GLY A 35 -6.12 7.05 13.29
CA GLY A 35 -7.37 6.97 12.51
C GLY A 35 -8.08 5.61 12.54
N SER A 36 -7.37 4.53 12.87
CA SER A 36 -7.82 3.15 12.68
C SER A 36 -9.15 2.83 13.38
N ARG A 37 -9.34 3.26 14.63
CA ARG A 37 -10.58 3.01 15.38
C ARG A 37 -11.80 3.60 14.68
N ALA A 38 -11.69 4.83 14.18
CA ALA A 38 -12.78 5.49 13.48
C ALA A 38 -13.06 4.85 12.12
N ALA A 39 -12.03 4.37 11.43
CA ALA A 39 -12.17 3.62 10.19
C ALA A 39 -12.87 2.26 10.42
N LEU A 40 -12.45 1.51 11.43
CA LEU A 40 -13.00 0.18 11.74
C LEU A 40 -14.47 0.20 12.17
N ARG A 41 -14.96 1.29 12.76
CA ARG A 41 -16.40 1.47 13.04
C ARG A 41 -17.27 1.52 11.78
N ARG A 42 -16.68 1.88 10.64
CA ARG A 42 -17.37 1.92 9.34
C ARG A 42 -17.30 0.57 8.61
N VAL A 43 -16.46 -0.35 9.07
CA VAL A 43 -16.33 -1.69 8.49
C VAL A 43 -17.54 -2.56 8.93
N PRO A 44 -18.25 -3.20 8.00
CA PRO A 44 -19.39 -4.07 8.31
C PRO A 44 -19.06 -5.12 9.38
N ALA A 45 -20.06 -5.48 10.20
CA ALA A 45 -19.92 -6.49 11.24
C ALA A 45 -19.57 -7.89 10.67
N ALA A 46 -19.96 -8.17 9.41
CA ALA A 46 -19.65 -9.41 8.72
C ALA A 46 -18.14 -9.60 8.41
N VAL A 47 -17.34 -8.54 8.45
CA VAL A 47 -15.89 -8.65 8.29
C VAL A 47 -15.29 -9.13 9.61
N PRO A 48 -14.53 -10.26 9.62
CA PRO A 48 -14.00 -10.88 10.84
C PRO A 48 -12.80 -10.09 11.39
N VAL A 49 -13.07 -8.89 11.92
CA VAL A 49 -12.09 -8.08 12.64
C VAL A 49 -12.08 -8.53 14.11
N PRO A 50 -10.92 -8.85 14.71
CA PRO A 50 -10.81 -9.19 16.13
C PRO A 50 -11.48 -8.13 17.01
N ALA A 51 -12.25 -8.57 18.02
CA ALA A 51 -13.06 -7.68 18.85
C ALA A 51 -12.22 -6.57 19.51
N ALA A 52 -11.04 -6.92 20.04
CA ALA A 52 -10.10 -5.99 20.63
C ALA A 52 -9.64 -4.90 19.64
N VAL A 53 -9.34 -5.28 18.40
CA VAL A 53 -8.93 -4.35 17.33
C VAL A 53 -10.10 -3.47 16.90
N ARG A 54 -11.30 -4.03 16.78
CA ARG A 54 -12.51 -3.28 16.42
C ARG A 54 -12.85 -2.23 17.47
N ASP A 55 -12.71 -2.55 18.75
CA ASP A 55 -12.97 -1.59 19.82
C ASP A 55 -11.82 -0.59 19.99
N ARG A 56 -10.56 -1.02 20.05
CA ARG A 56 -9.42 -0.16 20.45
C ARG A 56 -8.66 0.46 19.27
N GLY A 57 -8.92 0.02 18.05
CA GLY A 57 -8.10 0.35 16.88
C GLY A 57 -6.85 -0.53 16.78
N LEU A 58 -6.01 -0.26 15.78
CA LEU A 58 -4.74 -0.95 15.56
C LEU A 58 -3.65 -0.41 16.51
N SER A 59 -2.75 -1.27 16.97
CA SER A 59 -1.52 -0.88 17.65
C SER A 59 -0.47 -0.35 16.66
N GLN A 60 0.58 0.31 17.17
CA GLN A 60 1.67 0.78 16.30
C GLN A 60 2.49 -0.40 15.77
N GLU A 61 2.69 -1.40 16.61
CA GLU A 61 3.39 -2.65 16.34
C GLU A 61 2.70 -3.40 15.20
N HIS A 62 1.36 -3.45 15.21
CA HIS A 62 0.58 -4.06 14.13
C HIS A 62 0.73 -3.32 12.80
N VAL A 63 0.62 -1.98 12.81
CA VAL A 63 0.80 -1.16 11.60
C VAL A 63 2.21 -1.35 11.05
N ALA A 64 3.24 -1.28 11.90
CA ALA A 64 4.62 -1.47 11.48
C ALA A 64 4.87 -2.86 10.88
N LEU A 65 4.36 -3.92 11.52
CA LEU A 65 4.52 -5.28 11.02
C LEU A 65 3.82 -5.49 9.67
N ALA A 66 2.59 -4.98 9.53
CA ALA A 66 1.85 -5.01 8.27
C ALA A 66 2.61 -4.28 7.15
N ILE A 67 3.17 -3.10 7.42
CA ILE A 67 3.98 -2.34 6.46
C ILE A 67 5.25 -3.11 6.06
N VAL A 68 5.94 -3.78 7.00
CA VAL A 68 7.12 -4.60 6.66
C VAL A 68 6.75 -5.78 5.75
N MET A 69 5.62 -6.44 6.03
CA MET A 69 5.11 -7.53 5.19
C MET A 69 4.76 -7.04 3.78
N MET A 70 4.01 -5.93 3.68
CA MET A 70 3.67 -5.32 2.39
C MET A 70 4.93 -4.83 1.65
N GLY A 71 5.86 -4.21 2.37
CA GLY A 71 7.12 -3.71 1.81
C GLY A 71 7.97 -4.80 1.20
N SER A 72 7.94 -6.01 1.77
CA SER A 72 8.61 -7.17 1.19
C SER A 72 8.01 -7.57 -0.16
N LEU A 73 6.67 -7.53 -0.28
CA LEU A 73 5.97 -7.77 -1.55
C LEU A 73 6.28 -6.67 -2.58
N MET A 74 6.28 -5.41 -2.15
CA MET A 74 6.56 -4.26 -3.02
C MET A 74 8.01 -4.24 -3.51
N ALA A 75 8.97 -4.60 -2.64
CA ALA A 75 10.37 -4.77 -3.01
C ALA A 75 10.55 -5.90 -4.03
N ALA A 76 9.91 -7.06 -3.80
CA ALA A 76 9.96 -8.19 -4.73
C ALA A 76 9.34 -7.85 -6.09
N ALA A 77 8.19 -7.19 -6.11
CA ALA A 77 7.53 -6.75 -7.34
C ALA A 77 8.35 -5.71 -8.10
N SER A 78 9.00 -4.78 -7.38
CA SER A 78 9.89 -3.78 -7.96
C SER A 78 11.13 -4.44 -8.58
N ALA A 79 11.77 -5.39 -7.87
CA ALA A 79 12.89 -6.15 -8.39
C ALA A 79 12.52 -6.99 -9.62
N LEU A 80 11.33 -7.61 -9.61
CA LEU A 80 10.79 -8.34 -10.76
C LEU A 80 10.50 -7.39 -11.94
N GLY A 81 9.96 -6.21 -11.67
CA GLY A 81 9.74 -5.15 -12.65
C GLY A 81 11.05 -4.68 -13.31
N ALA A 82 12.11 -4.48 -12.53
CA ALA A 82 13.44 -4.15 -13.06
C ALA A 82 13.97 -5.26 -13.98
N ARG A 83 13.92 -6.52 -13.51
CA ARG A 83 14.42 -7.69 -14.26
C ARG A 83 13.67 -7.95 -15.57
N THR A 84 12.36 -7.68 -15.59
CA THR A 84 11.49 -7.97 -16.74
C THR A 84 11.09 -6.75 -17.54
N ARG A 85 11.57 -5.56 -17.16
CA ARG A 85 11.12 -4.26 -17.70
C ARG A 85 9.59 -4.11 -17.63
N PHE A 86 8.98 -4.59 -16.55
CA PHE A 86 7.53 -4.62 -16.33
C PHE A 86 6.73 -5.37 -17.42
N ARG A 87 7.37 -6.31 -18.14
CA ARG A 87 6.67 -7.23 -19.06
C ARG A 87 6.07 -8.43 -18.35
N ASP A 88 6.49 -8.68 -17.11
CA ASP A 88 5.89 -9.70 -16.25
C ASP A 88 4.52 -9.23 -15.69
N PRO A 89 3.48 -10.08 -15.75
CA PRO A 89 2.13 -9.71 -15.33
C PRO A 89 2.00 -9.42 -13.83
N ILE A 90 2.84 -10.01 -12.96
CA ILE A 90 2.80 -9.77 -11.52
C ILE A 90 3.29 -8.35 -11.22
N SER A 91 4.49 -7.99 -11.69
CA SER A 91 5.05 -6.65 -11.51
C SER A 91 4.16 -5.56 -12.12
N ARG A 92 3.51 -5.86 -13.26
CA ARG A 92 2.55 -4.97 -13.90
C ARG A 92 1.28 -4.81 -13.06
N THR A 93 0.71 -5.90 -12.56
CA THR A 93 -0.47 -5.87 -11.68
C THR A 93 -0.19 -5.09 -10.40
N VAL A 94 0.97 -5.27 -9.78
CA VAL A 94 1.34 -4.52 -8.56
C VAL A 94 1.47 -3.02 -8.85
N LEU A 95 2.10 -2.63 -9.96
CA LEU A 95 2.18 -1.21 -10.35
C LEU A 95 0.79 -0.58 -10.55
N GLU A 96 -0.11 -1.27 -11.24
CA GLU A 96 -1.47 -0.76 -11.46
C GLU A 96 -2.30 -0.77 -10.16
N GLY A 97 -2.14 -1.81 -9.32
CA GLY A 97 -2.75 -1.89 -7.99
C GLY A 97 -2.29 -0.76 -7.07
N PHE A 98 -1.00 -0.45 -7.05
CA PHE A 98 -0.45 0.69 -6.29
C PHE A 98 -1.03 2.03 -6.73
N GLY A 99 -1.23 2.22 -8.04
CA GLY A 99 -1.96 3.39 -8.54
C GLY A 99 -3.40 3.47 -8.04
N MET A 100 -4.13 2.36 -8.12
CA MET A 100 -5.51 2.25 -7.63
C MET A 100 -5.61 2.45 -6.11
N HIS A 101 -4.63 1.98 -5.34
CA HIS A 101 -4.50 2.21 -3.90
C HIS A 101 -4.52 3.70 -3.56
N GLY A 102 -3.74 4.53 -4.29
CA GLY A 102 -3.80 5.99 -4.14
C GLY A 102 -5.20 6.58 -4.37
N ILE A 103 -5.95 6.06 -5.34
CA ILE A 103 -7.35 6.48 -5.56
C ILE A 103 -8.22 6.12 -4.36
N THR A 104 -8.02 4.94 -3.75
CA THR A 104 -8.79 4.53 -2.58
C THR A 104 -8.58 5.43 -1.36
N HIS A 105 -7.37 5.96 -1.13
CA HIS A 105 -7.12 6.94 -0.06
C HIS A 105 -7.85 8.26 -0.26
N ILE A 106 -7.86 8.75 -1.50
CA ILE A 106 -8.59 9.97 -1.85
C ILE A 106 -10.09 9.74 -1.63
N ALA A 107 -10.62 8.62 -2.14
CA ALA A 107 -12.03 8.27 -1.96
C ALA A 107 -12.41 8.10 -0.48
N ALA A 108 -11.57 7.43 0.31
CA ALA A 108 -11.76 7.25 1.75
C ALA A 108 -11.82 8.60 2.49
N SER A 109 -10.94 9.54 2.13
CA SER A 109 -10.91 10.88 2.74
C SER A 109 -12.12 11.73 2.37
N VAL A 110 -12.56 11.66 1.11
CA VAL A 110 -13.80 12.32 0.66
C VAL A 110 -14.99 11.74 1.42
N ALA A 111 -15.10 10.40 1.52
CA ALA A 111 -16.16 9.74 2.25
C ALA A 111 -16.14 10.06 3.76
N ALA A 112 -14.95 10.17 4.35
CA ALA A 112 -14.76 10.56 5.75
C ALA A 112 -14.95 12.07 5.99
N ARG A 113 -15.00 12.88 4.93
CA ARG A 113 -14.98 14.36 4.98
C ARG A 113 -13.86 14.90 5.86
N GLY A 114 -12.69 14.28 5.75
CA GLY A 114 -11.56 14.59 6.62
C GLY A 114 -10.29 13.85 6.21
N TYR A 115 -9.25 14.04 7.01
CA TYR A 115 -7.97 13.37 6.78
C TYR A 115 -8.10 11.87 7.05
N THR A 116 -7.70 11.06 6.07
CA THR A 116 -7.42 9.63 6.30
C THR A 116 -5.99 9.33 5.91
N SER A 117 -5.41 8.33 6.55
CA SER A 117 -4.07 7.83 6.26
C SER A 117 -3.86 7.69 4.75
N GLY A 118 -2.78 8.23 4.20
CA GLY A 118 -2.41 8.19 2.78
C GLY A 118 -2.98 9.31 1.91
N VAL A 119 -3.83 10.20 2.46
CA VAL A 119 -4.45 11.27 1.65
C VAL A 119 -3.48 12.36 1.22
N LEU A 120 -2.39 12.56 1.95
CA LEU A 120 -1.40 13.57 1.57
C LEU A 120 -0.50 13.03 0.44
N THR A 121 0.01 11.81 0.59
CA THR A 121 0.91 11.15 -0.37
C THR A 121 0.19 10.61 -1.60
N ALA A 122 -1.09 10.24 -1.51
CA ALA A 122 -1.83 9.75 -2.68
C ALA A 122 -1.79 10.73 -3.87
N PRO A 123 -2.25 12.00 -3.74
CA PRO A 123 -2.22 12.97 -4.83
C PRO A 123 -0.85 13.57 -5.11
N THR A 124 0.08 13.56 -4.15
CA THR A 124 1.39 14.23 -4.29
C THR A 124 2.53 13.29 -4.71
N VAL A 125 2.39 11.99 -4.44
CA VAL A 125 3.42 10.96 -4.72
C VAL A 125 2.85 9.83 -5.56
N VAL A 126 1.83 9.11 -5.06
CA VAL A 126 1.35 7.85 -5.65
C VAL A 126 0.79 8.05 -7.06
N ILE A 127 -0.19 8.94 -7.21
CA ILE A 127 -0.85 9.19 -8.50
C ILE A 127 0.12 9.83 -9.51
N PRO A 128 0.92 10.87 -9.16
CA PRO A 128 1.93 11.41 -10.07
C PRO A 128 2.95 10.36 -10.52
N PHE A 129 3.48 9.54 -9.60
CA PHE A 129 4.40 8.46 -9.94
C PHE A 129 3.74 7.44 -10.87
N TRP A 130 2.53 6.98 -10.55
CA TRP A 130 1.83 5.97 -11.34
C TRP A 130 1.57 6.44 -12.78
N VAL A 131 1.13 7.69 -12.95
CA VAL A 131 0.96 8.31 -14.28
C VAL A 131 2.30 8.40 -15.01
N HIS A 132 3.37 8.81 -14.34
CA HIS A 132 4.71 8.86 -14.92
C HIS A 132 5.20 7.48 -15.36
N ALA A 133 5.09 6.47 -14.49
CA ALA A 133 5.47 5.09 -14.75
C ALA A 133 4.75 4.53 -16.00
N ARG A 134 3.43 4.73 -16.09
CA ARG A 134 2.64 4.29 -17.26
C ARG A 134 3.10 4.98 -18.56
N ARG A 135 3.47 6.26 -18.50
CA ARG A 135 4.02 6.98 -19.66
C ARG A 135 5.36 6.38 -20.09
N VAL A 136 6.28 6.18 -19.15
CA VAL A 136 7.60 5.58 -19.44
C VAL A 136 7.47 4.18 -20.03
N LEU A 137 6.60 3.34 -19.46
CA LEU A 137 6.39 1.98 -19.95
C LEU A 137 5.76 1.97 -21.35
N ARG A 138 4.82 2.87 -21.63
CA ARG A 138 4.25 3.03 -22.98
C ARG A 138 5.32 3.47 -23.99
N ASP A 139 6.19 4.40 -23.62
CA ASP A 139 7.30 4.84 -24.47
C ASP A 139 8.30 3.70 -24.75
N ASP A 140 8.42 2.71 -23.84
CA ASP A 140 9.24 1.49 -24.00
C ASP A 140 8.49 0.34 -24.71
N GLY A 141 7.32 0.64 -25.29
CA GLY A 141 6.51 -0.29 -26.09
C GLY A 141 5.58 -1.21 -25.29
N ALA A 142 5.40 -0.98 -23.98
CA ALA A 142 4.44 -1.74 -23.19
C ALA A 142 3.00 -1.31 -23.50
N ALA A 143 2.09 -2.28 -23.62
CA ALA A 143 0.68 -2.01 -23.78
C ALA A 143 0.10 -1.32 -22.53
N ALA A 144 -0.89 -0.45 -22.76
CA ALA A 144 -1.72 0.08 -21.67
C ALA A 144 -2.54 -1.06 -21.04
N PRO A 145 -2.76 -1.04 -19.71
CA PRO A 145 -3.65 -2.01 -19.08
C PRO A 145 -5.06 -1.84 -19.64
N SER A 146 -5.75 -2.96 -19.90
CA SER A 146 -7.18 -2.92 -20.21
C SER A 146 -7.97 -2.46 -18.98
N PRO A 147 -9.20 -1.92 -19.15
CA PRO A 147 -10.06 -1.59 -18.01
C PRO A 147 -10.30 -2.78 -17.08
N ALA A 148 -10.45 -3.99 -17.64
CA ALA A 148 -10.61 -5.22 -16.87
C ALA A 148 -9.35 -5.57 -16.05
N ALA A 149 -8.15 -5.40 -16.62
CA ALA A 149 -6.91 -5.63 -15.89
C ALA A 149 -6.72 -4.62 -14.74
N LEU A 150 -7.07 -3.35 -14.97
CA LEU A 150 -7.03 -2.33 -13.92
C LEU A 150 -8.06 -2.60 -12.81
N ALA A 151 -9.28 -3.01 -13.18
CA ALA A 151 -10.30 -3.41 -12.23
C ALA A 151 -9.87 -4.64 -11.41
N ALA A 152 -9.26 -5.65 -12.05
CA ALA A 152 -8.72 -6.81 -11.36
C ALA A 152 -7.60 -6.43 -10.39
N ALA A 153 -6.66 -5.58 -10.80
CA ALA A 153 -5.60 -5.06 -9.92
C ALA A 153 -6.18 -4.30 -8.71
N GLY A 154 -7.18 -3.46 -8.93
CA GLY A 154 -7.89 -2.77 -7.84
C GLY A 154 -8.67 -3.72 -6.93
N ALA A 155 -9.31 -4.75 -7.48
CA ALA A 155 -10.06 -5.74 -6.71
C ALA A 155 -9.16 -6.58 -5.78
N LEU A 156 -7.88 -6.76 -6.12
CA LEU A 156 -6.91 -7.47 -5.30
C LEU A 156 -6.46 -6.68 -4.06
N LEU A 157 -6.69 -5.37 -3.99
CA LEU A 157 -6.26 -4.54 -2.85
C LEU A 157 -6.89 -5.03 -1.54
N MET A 158 -8.20 -5.24 -1.52
CA MET A 158 -8.93 -5.65 -0.32
C MET A 158 -8.48 -7.03 0.22
N PRO A 159 -8.44 -8.12 -0.57
CA PRO A 159 -7.99 -9.41 -0.05
C PRO A 159 -6.52 -9.40 0.38
N ILE A 160 -5.62 -8.70 -0.32
CA ILE A 160 -4.22 -8.60 0.08
C ILE A 160 -4.09 -7.84 1.41
N MET A 161 -4.78 -6.70 1.55
CA MET A 161 -4.81 -5.93 2.79
C MET A 161 -5.32 -6.78 3.96
N LEU A 162 -6.44 -7.49 3.77
CA LEU A 162 -6.99 -8.38 4.79
C LEU A 162 -6.01 -9.50 5.15
N ALA A 163 -5.34 -10.11 4.17
CA ALA A 163 -4.35 -11.16 4.41
C ALA A 163 -3.14 -10.66 5.22
N VAL A 164 -2.60 -9.48 4.88
CA VAL A 164 -1.48 -8.87 5.60
C VAL A 164 -1.86 -8.53 7.04
N HIS A 165 -3.03 -7.93 7.26
CA HIS A 165 -3.50 -7.65 8.63
C HIS A 165 -3.84 -8.92 9.41
N ALA A 166 -4.40 -9.95 8.76
CA ALA A 166 -4.65 -11.24 9.41
C ALA A 166 -3.33 -11.92 9.82
N LEU A 167 -2.30 -11.87 8.98
CA LEU A 167 -0.98 -12.41 9.29
C LEU A 167 -0.30 -11.62 10.41
N ALA A 168 -0.35 -10.29 10.37
CA ALA A 168 0.16 -9.45 11.45
C ALA A 168 -0.57 -9.75 12.78
N HIS A 169 -1.88 -9.99 12.72
CA HIS A 169 -2.65 -10.39 13.90
C HIS A 169 -2.27 -11.79 14.40
N ALA A 170 -2.04 -12.74 13.51
CA ALA A 170 -1.59 -14.08 13.88
C ALA A 170 -0.23 -14.07 14.61
N VAL A 171 0.64 -13.12 14.26
CA VAL A 171 1.96 -12.94 14.91
C VAL A 171 1.84 -12.23 16.26
N LEU A 172 1.01 -11.18 16.35
CA LEU A 172 0.96 -10.30 17.53
C LEU A 172 -0.15 -10.66 18.53
N GLY A 173 -1.17 -11.41 18.13
CA GLY A 173 -2.34 -11.70 18.96
C GLY A 173 -3.00 -10.43 19.51
N GLU A 174 -3.22 -10.39 20.82
CA GLU A 174 -3.84 -9.26 21.54
C GLU A 174 -3.05 -7.95 21.42
N ASP A 175 -1.74 -8.01 21.20
CA ASP A 175 -0.89 -6.82 20.99
C ASP A 175 -1.16 -6.14 19.64
N SER A 176 -2.03 -6.72 18.82
CA SER A 176 -2.53 -6.07 17.59
C SER A 176 -3.45 -4.88 17.87
N ALA A 177 -4.10 -4.87 19.04
CA ALA A 177 -5.06 -3.85 19.40
C ALA A 177 -4.39 -2.68 20.13
N GLY A 178 -4.91 -1.47 19.93
CA GLY A 178 -4.49 -0.29 20.69
C GLY A 178 -4.57 -0.55 22.20
N ARG A 179 -3.68 0.08 22.97
CA ARG A 179 -3.62 -0.10 24.44
C ARG A 179 -4.95 0.28 25.11
N VAL A 180 -5.26 -0.40 26.22
CA VAL A 180 -6.40 -0.02 27.07
C VAL A 180 -6.10 1.34 27.69
N PRO A 181 -7.03 2.32 27.59
CA PRO A 181 -6.85 3.62 28.24
C PRO A 181 -6.64 3.45 29.75
N GLY A 182 -5.55 4.01 30.29
CA GLY A 182 -5.32 4.09 31.74
C GLY A 182 -4.42 3.02 32.38
N LEU A 183 -3.89 2.04 31.61
CA LEU A 183 -2.85 1.14 32.14
C LEU A 183 -1.45 1.76 31.98
N PRO A 184 -0.61 1.79 33.04
CA PRO A 184 0.74 2.33 32.97
C PRO A 184 1.67 1.50 32.08
N VAL A 185 2.75 2.13 31.61
CA VAL A 185 3.81 1.47 30.84
C VAL A 185 4.65 0.63 31.81
N GLY A 186 4.68 -0.68 31.61
CA GLY A 186 5.62 -1.59 32.26
C GLY A 186 6.95 -1.65 31.52
#